data_AF-A0A7G2EAX1-F1
#
_entry.id   AF-A0A7G2EAX1-F1
#
_cell.length_a   1.000
_cell.length_b   1.000
_cell.length_c   1.000
_cell.angle_alpha   90.00
_cell.angle_beta   90.00
_cell.angle_gamma   90.00
#
_symmetry.space_group_name_H-M   'P 1'
#
loop_
_entity.id
_entity.type
_entity.pdbx_description
1 polymer ?
#
loop_
_entity_poly.entity_id
_entity_poly.type
_entity_poly.pdbx_seq_one_letter_code
_entity_poly.pdbx_strand_id
1 'polypeptide(L)'
;MANSWDQLGEIASVAQLTGIDALKLIGMIVNAANTARMHKKNCRQFAHHLKLIRNLLEQIKNSEMNQRSEILEPLQGLDDALRRSYILVKSCQEKSYLYLLAMGWNIVNQFEKAQNEIDLFLKIVPLINMADNARIRERLEAIERDQREYTLDEEDRKVQDVILKQESTREAATSVLKKTLSRSYPNMGFCEALKTEEEKLQLELQRSRARKKSLPLARREMICMTRIVVVFEQIQDQRLMFHPDMNYFREDHCNTVEIGTPTCWIVVQNLVFD
;
A
#
# COMPACT_ATOMS: atom_id res chain seq x y z
N MET A 1 6.82 8.48 20.62
CA MET A 1 5.77 7.64 20.01
C MET A 1 6.31 7.20 18.65
N ALA A 2 6.53 5.91 18.43
CA ALA A 2 7.02 5.44 17.13
C ALA A 2 5.88 5.56 16.11
N ASN A 3 6.12 6.30 15.04
CA ASN A 3 5.10 6.67 14.08
C ASN A 3 4.74 5.45 13.22
N SER A 4 3.46 5.29 12.89
CA SER A 4 2.87 4.25 12.03
C SER A 4 3.52 4.13 10.63
N TRP A 5 4.47 5.01 10.33
CA TRP A 5 5.04 5.31 9.02
C TRP A 5 6.44 4.75 8.82
N ASP A 6 7.16 4.40 9.90
CA ASP A 6 8.52 3.83 9.84
C ASP A 6 8.56 2.42 9.23
N GLN A 7 7.40 1.86 8.86
CA GLN A 7 7.21 0.44 8.51
C GLN A 7 6.91 0.19 7.02
N LEU A 8 6.36 1.17 6.30
CA LEU A 8 6.05 1.07 4.87
C LEU A 8 7.20 1.54 3.96
N GLY A 9 8.11 2.37 4.49
CA GLY A 9 9.28 2.87 3.78
C GLY A 9 10.58 2.30 4.30
N GLU A 10 11.46 1.88 3.41
CA GLU A 10 12.88 1.84 3.77
C GLU A 10 13.29 3.26 4.16
N ILE A 11 13.87 3.46 5.34
CA ILE A 11 14.43 4.76 5.76
C ILE A 11 15.40 5.29 4.68
N ALA A 12 16.08 4.39 3.97
CA ALA A 12 16.90 4.69 2.80
C ALA A 12 16.13 5.41 1.66
N SER A 13 14.89 5.03 1.40
CA SER A 13 14.04 5.68 0.38
C SER A 13 13.57 7.07 0.80
N VAL A 14 13.34 7.32 2.10
CA VAL A 14 13.05 8.67 2.63
C VAL A 14 14.28 9.56 2.52
N ALA A 15 15.46 9.04 2.90
CA ALA A 15 16.71 9.79 2.88
C ALA A 15 17.10 10.27 1.47
N GLN A 16 16.81 9.47 0.43
CA GLN A 16 17.03 9.87 -0.98
C GLN A 16 16.16 11.04 -1.45
N LEU A 17 15.08 11.36 -0.72
CA LEU A 17 14.18 12.47 -1.03
C LEU A 17 14.54 13.75 -0.26
N THR A 18 15.61 13.71 0.54
CA THR A 18 16.08 14.88 1.29
C THR A 18 16.49 16.03 0.36
N GLY A 19 16.12 17.25 0.72
CA GLY A 19 16.35 18.46 -0.09
C GLY A 19 15.38 18.66 -1.26
N ILE A 20 14.45 17.73 -1.52
CA ILE A 20 13.36 17.97 -2.47
C ILE A 20 12.27 18.80 -1.78
N ASP A 21 11.85 19.89 -2.44
CA ASP A 21 10.78 20.78 -1.96
C ASP A 21 9.37 20.18 -2.12
N ALA A 22 8.42 20.67 -1.32
CA ALA A 22 7.01 20.26 -1.34
C ALA A 22 6.35 20.26 -2.73
N LEU A 23 6.58 21.26 -3.57
CA LEU A 23 5.92 21.36 -4.88
C LEU A 23 6.38 20.22 -5.80
N LYS A 24 7.68 19.94 -5.79
CA LYS A 24 8.26 18.82 -6.56
C LYS A 24 7.83 17.48 -5.99
N LEU A 25 7.80 17.32 -4.65
CA LEU A 25 7.29 16.11 -4.00
C LEU A 25 5.84 15.83 -4.42
N ILE A 26 4.95 16.83 -4.38
CA ILE A 26 3.57 16.69 -4.82
C ILE A 26 3.50 16.25 -6.29
N GLY A 27 4.31 16.85 -7.17
CA GLY A 27 4.40 16.42 -8.57
C GLY A 27 4.78 14.94 -8.72
N MET A 28 5.76 14.47 -7.94
CA MET A 28 6.17 13.06 -7.92
C MET A 28 5.06 12.14 -7.40
N ILE A 29 4.34 12.54 -6.35
CA ILE A 29 3.20 11.78 -5.81
C ILE A 29 2.09 11.66 -6.85
N VAL A 30 1.73 12.76 -7.51
CA VAL A 30 0.70 12.77 -8.57
C VAL A 30 1.09 11.81 -9.71
N ASN A 31 2.37 11.82 -10.12
CA ASN A 31 2.86 10.90 -11.16
C ASN A 31 2.76 9.44 -10.72
N ALA A 32 3.24 9.13 -9.50
CA ALA A 32 3.15 7.77 -8.95
C ALA A 32 1.68 7.29 -8.87
N ALA A 33 0.78 8.16 -8.39
CA ALA A 33 -0.65 7.87 -8.27
C ALA A 33 -1.31 7.55 -9.62
N ASN A 34 -0.93 8.25 -10.69
CA ASN A 34 -1.44 8.00 -12.05
C ASN A 34 -1.03 6.62 -12.59
N THR A 35 0.08 6.08 -12.10
CA THR A 35 0.65 4.79 -12.50
C THR A 35 0.46 3.68 -11.47
N ALA A 36 -0.34 3.91 -10.42
CA ALA A 36 -0.59 2.94 -9.37
C ALA A 36 -1.25 1.67 -9.92
N ARG A 37 -0.81 0.50 -9.46
CA ARG A 37 -1.33 -0.81 -9.88
C ARG A 37 -2.52 -1.25 -9.04
N MET A 38 -2.52 -0.89 -7.75
CA MET A 38 -3.58 -1.15 -6.77
C MET A 38 -4.00 0.15 -6.07
N HIS A 39 -5.12 0.14 -5.35
CA HIS A 39 -5.65 1.29 -4.61
C HIS A 39 -5.80 2.56 -5.47
N LYS A 40 -6.14 2.39 -6.75
CA LYS A 40 -6.12 3.46 -7.76
C LYS A 40 -7.03 4.62 -7.37
N LYS A 41 -8.21 4.32 -6.83
CA LYS A 41 -9.17 5.32 -6.35
C LYS A 41 -8.56 6.16 -5.24
N ASN A 42 -8.00 5.52 -4.21
CA ASN A 42 -7.37 6.20 -3.07
C ASN A 42 -6.17 7.04 -3.53
N CYS A 43 -5.28 6.48 -4.36
CA CYS A 43 -4.14 7.22 -4.93
C CYS A 43 -4.59 8.48 -5.68
N ARG A 44 -5.66 8.38 -6.49
CA ARG A 44 -6.20 9.52 -7.25
C ARG A 44 -6.86 10.56 -6.36
N GLN A 45 -7.64 10.14 -5.36
CA GLN A 45 -8.25 11.04 -4.37
C GLN A 45 -7.17 11.80 -3.59
N PHE A 46 -6.15 11.10 -3.11
CA PHE A 46 -5.04 11.70 -2.39
C PHE A 46 -4.25 12.66 -3.28
N ALA A 47 -3.94 12.27 -4.52
CA ALA A 47 -3.30 13.14 -5.50
C ALA A 47 -4.14 14.38 -5.84
N HIS A 48 -5.47 14.28 -5.84
CA HIS A 48 -6.35 15.44 -6.01
C HIS A 48 -6.23 16.38 -4.81
N HIS A 49 -6.30 15.85 -3.60
CA HIS A 49 -6.15 16.62 -2.37
C HIS A 49 -4.82 17.40 -2.36
N LEU A 50 -3.71 16.73 -2.68
CA LEU A 50 -2.39 17.37 -2.76
C LEU A 50 -2.29 18.45 -3.84
N LYS A 51 -3.11 18.42 -4.91
CA LYS A 51 -3.13 19.52 -5.90
C LYS A 51 -3.75 20.80 -5.32
N LEU A 52 -4.73 20.70 -4.42
CA LEU A 52 -5.26 21.85 -3.69
C LEU A 52 -4.18 22.48 -2.80
N ILE A 53 -3.37 21.63 -2.17
CA ILE A 53 -2.25 22.05 -1.33
C ILE A 53 -1.14 22.68 -2.18
N ARG A 54 -0.76 22.08 -3.30
CA ARG A 54 0.21 22.66 -4.24
C ARG A 54 -0.21 24.08 -4.64
N ASN A 55 -1.47 24.24 -4.98
CA ASN A 55 -2.08 25.51 -5.32
C ASN A 55 -1.92 26.54 -4.17
N LEU A 56 -2.16 26.15 -2.92
CA LEU A 56 -1.92 27.02 -1.76
C LEU A 56 -0.43 27.38 -1.61
N LEU A 57 0.47 26.40 -1.70
CA LEU A 57 1.91 26.61 -1.54
C LEU A 57 2.50 27.54 -2.61
N GLU A 58 2.03 27.44 -3.86
CA GLU A 58 2.41 28.38 -4.93
C GLU A 58 1.98 29.82 -4.60
N GLN A 59 0.78 30.01 -4.01
CA GLN A 59 0.34 31.33 -3.57
C GLN A 59 1.18 31.88 -2.41
N ILE A 60 1.51 31.04 -1.42
CA ILE A 60 2.37 31.43 -0.30
C ILE A 60 3.76 31.82 -0.82
N LYS A 61 4.34 31.04 -1.72
CA LYS A 61 5.67 31.30 -2.30
C LYS A 61 5.75 32.63 -3.07
N ASN A 62 4.68 33.00 -3.78
CA ASN A 62 4.60 34.22 -4.58
C ASN A 62 4.24 35.47 -3.74
N SER A 63 4.00 35.31 -2.44
CA SER A 63 3.75 36.41 -1.51
C SER A 63 5.03 36.80 -0.77
N GLU A 64 5.05 38.01 -0.17
CA GLU A 64 6.16 38.48 0.69
C GLU A 64 6.37 37.62 1.95
N MET A 65 5.53 36.60 2.16
CA MET A 65 5.50 35.77 3.35
C MET A 65 6.59 34.69 3.39
N ASN A 66 7.24 34.40 2.27
CA ASN A 66 8.29 33.38 2.19
C ASN A 66 9.56 33.71 3.00
N GLN A 67 9.64 34.90 3.61
CA GLN A 67 10.77 35.37 4.42
C GLN A 67 10.56 35.26 5.95
N ARG A 68 9.39 34.81 6.42
CA ARG A 68 9.12 34.73 7.87
C ARG A 68 9.62 33.41 8.46
N SER A 69 10.48 33.50 9.47
CA SER A 69 11.05 32.33 10.16
C SER A 69 9.99 31.46 10.86
N GLU A 70 8.89 32.06 11.31
CA GLU A 70 7.75 31.40 11.96
C GLU A 70 7.04 30.37 11.07
N ILE A 71 7.24 30.43 9.75
CA ILE A 71 6.60 29.56 8.76
C ILE A 71 7.53 28.41 8.35
N LEU A 72 8.83 28.52 8.63
CA LEU A 72 9.84 27.55 8.16
C LEU A 72 9.68 26.16 8.80
N GLU A 73 9.45 26.09 10.11
CA GLU A 73 9.32 24.81 10.81
C GLU A 73 8.05 24.03 10.38
N PRO A 74 6.84 24.63 10.30
CA PRO A 74 5.66 23.94 9.77
C PRO A 74 5.82 23.48 8.32
N LEU A 75 6.52 24.26 7.48
CA LEU A 75 6.80 23.87 6.08
C LEU A 75 7.78 22.70 6.00
N GLN A 76 8.78 22.64 6.89
CA GLN A 76 9.67 21.49 6.97
C GLN A 76 8.91 20.22 7.43
N GLY A 77 8.01 20.35 8.42
CA GLY A 77 7.14 19.25 8.83
C GLY A 77 6.25 18.74 7.69
N LEU A 78 5.74 19.66 6.86
CA LEU A 78 5.00 19.34 5.64
C LEU A 78 5.86 18.58 4.61
N ASP A 79 7.10 19.00 4.37
CA ASP A 79 8.02 18.30 3.47
C ASP A 79 8.23 16.84 3.91
N ASP A 80 8.43 16.61 5.21
CA ASP A 80 8.62 15.27 5.76
C ASP A 80 7.35 14.41 5.65
N ALA A 81 6.17 14.98 5.88
CA ALA A 81 4.88 14.31 5.66
C ALA A 81 4.67 13.95 4.18
N LEU A 82 5.04 14.84 3.26
CA LEU A 82 4.97 14.60 1.82
C LEU A 82 5.95 13.50 1.38
N ARG A 83 7.15 13.41 1.95
CA ARG A 83 8.08 12.31 1.66
C ARG A 83 7.53 10.95 2.08
N ARG A 84 6.95 10.85 3.27
CA ARG A 84 6.26 9.63 3.73
C ARG A 84 5.09 9.28 2.81
N SER A 85 4.32 10.28 2.41
CA SER A 85 3.19 10.14 1.49
C SER A 85 3.60 9.66 0.09
N TYR A 86 4.75 10.12 -0.41
CA TYR A 86 5.32 9.60 -1.65
C TYR A 86 5.62 8.12 -1.57
N ILE A 87 6.22 7.65 -0.47
CA ILE A 87 6.50 6.23 -0.28
C ILE A 87 5.21 5.41 -0.23
N LEU A 88 4.18 5.90 0.46
CA LEU A 88 2.87 5.24 0.50
C LEU A 88 2.30 5.06 -0.92
N VAL A 89 2.25 6.12 -1.72
CA VAL A 89 1.73 6.05 -3.09
C VAL A 89 2.63 5.22 -3.99
N LYS A 90 3.95 5.35 -3.86
CA LYS A 90 4.94 4.56 -4.60
C LYS A 90 4.83 3.06 -4.31
N SER A 91 4.49 2.69 -3.07
CA SER A 91 4.24 1.30 -2.70
C SER A 91 3.08 0.69 -3.51
N CYS A 92 2.03 1.47 -3.77
CA CYS A 92 0.88 1.05 -4.58
C CYS A 92 1.23 0.86 -6.07
N GLN A 93 2.41 1.33 -6.50
CA GLN A 93 2.96 1.14 -7.85
C GLN A 93 3.94 -0.04 -7.91
N GLU A 94 4.82 -0.19 -6.92
CA GLU A 94 6.01 -1.07 -7.05
C GLU A 94 5.94 -2.36 -6.25
N LYS A 95 5.17 -2.40 -5.15
CA LYS A 95 5.11 -3.59 -4.30
C LYS A 95 4.38 -4.74 -4.99
N SER A 96 4.62 -5.94 -4.47
CA SER A 96 3.97 -7.16 -4.98
C SER A 96 2.45 -7.03 -4.86
N TYR A 97 1.73 -7.59 -5.82
CA TYR A 97 0.28 -7.63 -5.78
C TYR A 97 -0.21 -8.29 -4.48
N LEU A 98 0.45 -9.38 -4.05
CA LEU A 98 0.09 -10.09 -2.83
C LEU A 98 0.37 -9.30 -1.56
N TYR A 99 1.43 -8.50 -1.54
CA TYR A 99 1.69 -7.59 -0.43
C TYR A 99 0.57 -6.56 -0.32
N LEU A 100 0.23 -5.91 -1.44
CA LEU A 100 -0.82 -4.90 -1.49
C LEU A 100 -2.18 -5.49 -1.13
N LEU A 101 -2.44 -6.74 -1.53
CA LEU A 101 -3.62 -7.48 -1.13
C LEU A 101 -3.63 -7.81 0.38
N ALA A 102 -2.53 -8.32 0.95
CA ALA A 102 -2.43 -8.59 2.39
C ALA A 102 -2.61 -7.33 3.23
N MET A 103 -2.08 -6.21 2.73
CA MET A 103 -1.98 -4.95 3.45
C MET A 103 -3.08 -3.95 3.11
N GLY A 104 -4.09 -4.33 2.33
CA GLY A 104 -5.01 -3.37 1.71
C GLY A 104 -5.71 -2.43 2.69
N TRP A 105 -6.25 -2.95 3.81
CA TRP A 105 -6.85 -2.10 4.85
C TRP A 105 -5.83 -1.25 5.60
N ASN A 106 -4.61 -1.74 5.80
CA ASN A 106 -3.54 -0.95 6.38
C ASN A 106 -3.22 0.25 5.46
N ILE A 107 -3.10 0.01 4.15
CA ILE A 107 -2.86 1.05 3.15
C ILE A 107 -3.98 2.09 3.14
N VAL A 108 -5.25 1.65 3.18
CA VAL A 108 -6.43 2.54 3.30
C VAL A 108 -6.31 3.46 4.52
N ASN A 109 -6.05 2.89 5.69
CA ASN A 109 -5.89 3.66 6.93
C ASN A 109 -4.70 4.63 6.87
N GLN A 110 -3.66 4.30 6.10
CA GLN A 110 -2.50 5.16 5.95
C GLN A 110 -2.83 6.36 5.06
N PHE A 111 -3.64 6.24 4.00
CA PHE A 111 -4.09 7.40 3.23
C PHE A 111 -4.80 8.44 4.09
N GLU A 112 -5.71 8.00 4.96
CA GLU A 112 -6.39 8.87 5.92
C GLU A 112 -5.41 9.57 6.87
N LYS A 113 -4.48 8.79 7.47
CA LYS A 113 -3.45 9.35 8.35
C LYS A 113 -2.55 10.36 7.62
N ALA A 114 -2.16 10.09 6.37
CA ALA A 114 -1.29 10.97 5.61
C ALA A 114 -1.98 12.29 5.31
N GLN A 115 -3.25 12.24 4.88
CA GLN A 115 -4.03 13.45 4.66
C GLN A 115 -4.17 14.27 5.95
N ASN A 116 -4.57 13.63 7.05
CA ASN A 116 -4.73 14.30 8.34
C ASN A 116 -3.43 14.93 8.86
N GLU A 117 -2.29 14.25 8.69
CA GLU A 117 -0.98 14.76 9.07
C GLU A 117 -0.59 15.99 8.25
N ILE A 118 -0.82 15.95 6.93
CA ILE A 118 -0.56 17.08 6.04
C ILE A 118 -1.48 18.27 6.37
N ASP A 119 -2.78 18.03 6.55
CA ASP A 119 -3.77 19.06 6.91
C ASP A 119 -3.44 19.72 8.25
N LEU A 120 -2.90 18.97 9.21
CA LEU A 120 -2.46 19.51 10.49
C LEU A 120 -1.35 20.56 10.31
N PHE A 121 -0.34 20.29 9.48
CA PHE A 121 0.72 21.28 9.23
C PHE A 121 0.17 22.55 8.58
N LEU A 122 -0.83 22.45 7.71
CA LEU A 122 -1.48 23.62 7.11
C LEU A 122 -2.30 24.44 8.12
N LYS A 123 -2.84 23.80 9.17
CA LYS A 123 -3.54 24.48 10.27
C LYS A 123 -2.60 25.18 11.26
N ILE A 124 -1.36 24.69 11.40
CA ILE A 124 -0.34 25.23 12.33
C ILE A 124 0.38 26.44 11.75
N VAL A 125 0.56 26.50 10.41
CA VAL A 125 1.03 27.73 9.75
C VAL A 125 0.17 28.90 10.27
N PRO A 126 0.75 29.98 10.84
CA PRO A 126 0.00 30.96 11.64
C PRO A 126 -0.92 31.81 10.76
N LEU A 127 -2.06 31.22 10.41
CA LEU A 127 -3.11 31.76 9.56
C LEU A 127 -3.86 32.93 10.21
N ILE A 128 -3.71 33.10 11.53
CA ILE A 128 -4.19 34.26 12.28
C ILE A 128 -3.54 35.56 11.74
N ASN A 129 -2.30 35.50 11.24
CA ASN A 129 -1.62 36.62 10.56
C ASN A 129 -1.86 36.64 9.03
N MET A 130 -2.66 35.72 8.49
CA MET A 130 -2.95 35.55 7.06
C MET A 130 -4.38 36.01 6.69
N ALA A 131 -5.11 36.57 7.67
CA ALA A 131 -6.50 37.00 7.57
C ALA A 131 -6.75 38.10 6.53
N ASP A 132 -5.72 38.81 6.08
CA ASP A 132 -5.85 39.88 5.09
C ASP A 132 -5.80 39.37 3.64
N ASN A 133 -5.30 38.15 3.40
CA ASN A 133 -5.24 37.59 2.04
C ASN A 133 -6.45 36.69 1.77
N ALA A 134 -7.50 37.28 1.18
CA ALA A 134 -8.74 36.58 0.85
C ALA A 134 -8.53 35.33 -0.03
N ARG A 135 -7.53 35.34 -0.92
CA ARG A 135 -7.24 34.21 -1.83
C ARG A 135 -6.66 33.00 -1.08
N ILE A 136 -5.76 33.26 -0.12
CA ILE A 136 -5.17 32.20 0.71
C ILE A 136 -6.25 31.55 1.59
N ARG A 137 -7.11 32.37 2.21
CA ARG A 137 -8.26 31.89 3.00
C ARG A 137 -9.18 30.98 2.17
N GLU A 138 -9.58 31.42 0.98
CA GLU A 138 -10.43 30.62 0.09
C GLU A 138 -9.82 29.25 -0.23
N ARG A 139 -8.49 29.19 -0.46
CA ARG A 139 -7.80 27.92 -0.74
C ARG A 139 -7.75 26.99 0.46
N LEU A 140 -7.58 27.52 1.67
CA LEU A 140 -7.61 26.71 2.89
C LEU A 140 -8.98 26.15 3.18
N GLU A 141 -10.03 26.94 2.99
CA GLU A 141 -11.39 26.43 3.11
C GLU A 141 -11.67 25.33 2.08
N ALA A 142 -11.15 25.46 0.85
CA ALA A 142 -11.27 24.41 -0.16
C ALA A 142 -10.55 23.11 0.25
N ILE A 143 -9.38 23.21 0.90
CA ILE A 143 -8.65 22.05 1.44
C ILE A 143 -9.42 21.44 2.61
N GLU A 144 -9.91 22.25 3.54
CA GLU A 144 -10.65 21.77 4.72
C GLU A 144 -11.94 21.04 4.34
N ARG A 145 -12.65 21.52 3.31
CA ARG A 145 -13.84 20.84 2.76
C ARG A 145 -13.49 19.52 2.05
N ASP A 146 -12.24 19.30 1.66
CA ASP A 146 -11.81 18.13 0.89
C ASP A 146 -11.54 16.89 1.76
N GLN A 147 -12.51 16.51 2.60
CA GLN A 147 -12.41 15.32 3.45
C GLN A 147 -12.64 14.06 2.62
N ARG A 148 -11.55 13.38 2.24
CA ARG A 148 -11.61 12.21 1.35
C ARG A 148 -11.88 10.95 2.15
N GLU A 149 -12.91 10.22 1.74
CA GLU A 149 -13.13 8.86 2.21
C GLU A 149 -12.27 7.88 1.39
N TYR A 150 -11.36 7.19 2.10
CA TYR A 150 -10.51 6.14 1.55
C TYR A 150 -11.13 4.77 1.83
N THR A 151 -11.18 3.92 0.80
CA THR A 151 -11.87 2.63 0.88
C THR A 151 -11.10 1.55 0.11
N LEU A 152 -11.33 0.29 0.44
CA LEU A 152 -10.87 -0.81 -0.40
C LEU A 152 -11.84 -0.97 -1.57
N ASP A 153 -11.33 -1.08 -2.80
CA ASP A 153 -12.18 -1.31 -3.97
C ASP A 153 -12.94 -2.63 -3.80
N GLU A 154 -14.20 -2.67 -4.24
CA GLU A 154 -15.08 -3.84 -4.00
C GLU A 154 -14.52 -5.13 -4.62
N GLU A 155 -13.83 -5.04 -5.76
CA GLU A 155 -13.12 -6.17 -6.35
C GLU A 155 -11.98 -6.67 -5.44
N ASP A 156 -11.15 -5.75 -4.93
CA ASP A 156 -10.03 -6.08 -4.04
C ASP A 156 -10.52 -6.64 -2.70
N ARG A 157 -11.65 -6.12 -2.20
CA ARG A 157 -12.31 -6.62 -1.00
C ARG A 157 -12.82 -8.04 -1.19
N LYS A 158 -13.47 -8.35 -2.30
CA LYS A 158 -13.91 -9.72 -2.63
C LYS A 158 -12.72 -10.67 -2.74
N VAL A 159 -11.63 -10.23 -3.36
CA VAL A 159 -10.40 -11.02 -3.48
C VAL A 159 -9.81 -11.30 -2.09
N GLN A 160 -9.71 -10.28 -1.22
CA GLN A 160 -9.29 -10.46 0.17
C GLN A 160 -10.23 -11.39 0.95
N ASP A 161 -11.54 -11.23 0.81
CA ASP A 161 -12.52 -12.06 1.51
C ASP A 161 -12.40 -13.53 1.11
N VAL A 162 -12.12 -13.82 -0.17
CA VAL A 162 -11.89 -15.18 -0.62
C VAL A 162 -10.52 -15.71 -0.19
N ILE A 163 -9.46 -14.90 -0.16
CA ILE A 163 -8.10 -15.42 0.10
C ILE A 163 -7.76 -15.44 1.60
N LEU A 164 -8.25 -14.46 2.37
CA LEU A 164 -7.87 -14.29 3.77
C LEU A 164 -8.83 -14.98 4.75
N LYS A 165 -10.03 -15.40 4.32
CA LYS A 165 -10.96 -16.13 5.20
C LYS A 165 -10.46 -17.56 5.47
N GLN A 166 -10.62 -17.97 6.72
CA GLN A 166 -10.20 -19.27 7.23
C GLN A 166 -10.96 -20.45 6.58
N GLU A 167 -12.15 -20.20 6.03
CA GLU A 167 -13.05 -21.19 5.40
C GLU A 167 -13.02 -21.14 3.87
N SER A 168 -12.06 -20.42 3.29
CA SER A 168 -11.96 -20.34 1.83
C SER A 168 -11.59 -21.68 1.22
N THR A 169 -12.36 -22.12 0.22
CA THR A 169 -11.96 -23.30 -0.55
C THR A 169 -10.78 -22.94 -1.42
N ARG A 170 -9.82 -23.86 -1.52
CA ARG A 170 -8.61 -23.70 -2.33
C ARG A 170 -8.97 -23.42 -3.79
N GLU A 171 -10.03 -24.05 -4.31
CA GLU A 171 -10.51 -23.88 -5.67
C GLU A 171 -11.02 -22.45 -5.92
N ALA A 172 -11.72 -21.87 -4.94
CA ALA A 172 -12.17 -20.48 -5.00
C ALA A 172 -10.98 -19.50 -4.97
N ALA A 173 -10.02 -19.71 -4.05
CA ALA A 173 -8.80 -18.90 -3.98
C ALA A 173 -7.99 -18.98 -5.28
N THR A 174 -7.82 -20.19 -5.83
CA THR A 174 -7.12 -20.43 -7.10
C THR A 174 -7.81 -19.73 -8.26
N SER A 175 -9.13 -19.84 -8.39
CA SER A 175 -9.91 -19.20 -9.44
C SER A 175 -9.76 -17.68 -9.43
N VAL A 176 -9.87 -17.07 -8.25
CA VAL A 176 -9.71 -15.63 -8.06
C VAL A 176 -8.29 -15.18 -8.40
N LEU A 177 -7.28 -15.90 -7.94
CA LEU A 177 -5.88 -15.57 -8.23
C LEU A 177 -5.53 -15.72 -9.70
N LYS A 178 -6.04 -16.76 -10.37
CA LYS A 178 -5.83 -16.97 -11.80
C LYS A 178 -6.39 -15.80 -12.61
N LYS A 179 -7.58 -15.31 -12.23
CA LYS A 179 -8.18 -14.13 -12.85
C LYS A 179 -7.36 -12.86 -12.63
N THR A 180 -6.83 -12.65 -11.43
CA THR A 180 -6.11 -11.40 -11.13
C THR A 180 -4.67 -11.39 -11.63
N LEU A 181 -3.95 -12.50 -11.48
CA LEU A 181 -2.57 -12.62 -11.92
C LEU A 181 -2.45 -12.61 -13.45
N SER A 182 -3.37 -13.22 -14.18
CA SER A 182 -3.37 -13.16 -15.66
C SER A 182 -3.47 -11.73 -16.21
N ARG A 183 -4.16 -10.82 -15.50
CA ARG A 183 -4.21 -9.39 -15.86
C ARG A 183 -2.89 -8.67 -15.58
N SER A 184 -2.22 -9.04 -14.48
CA SER A 184 -0.96 -8.40 -14.06
C SER A 184 0.27 -8.96 -14.79
N TYR A 185 0.16 -10.19 -15.27
CA TYR A 185 1.21 -10.96 -15.92
C TYR A 185 0.67 -11.60 -17.22
N PRO A 186 0.35 -10.81 -18.26
CA PRO A 186 -0.31 -11.31 -19.47
C PRO A 186 0.53 -12.29 -20.29
N ASN A 187 1.86 -12.26 -20.11
CA ASN A 187 2.82 -13.07 -20.87
C ASN A 187 3.46 -14.18 -20.02
N MET A 188 2.87 -14.53 -18.88
CA MET A 188 3.42 -15.50 -17.93
C MET A 188 2.36 -16.51 -17.52
N GLY A 189 2.75 -17.78 -17.40
CA GLY A 189 1.83 -18.83 -16.93
C GLY A 189 1.39 -18.59 -15.48
N PHE A 190 0.18 -19.02 -15.12
CA PHE A 190 -0.38 -18.79 -13.78
C PHE A 190 0.55 -19.25 -12.65
N CYS A 191 1.12 -20.46 -12.73
CA CYS A 191 2.02 -20.98 -11.71
C CYS A 191 3.32 -20.17 -11.59
N GLU A 192 3.85 -19.69 -12.70
CA GLU A 192 5.08 -18.88 -12.72
C GLU A 192 4.82 -17.48 -12.14
N ALA A 193 3.68 -16.89 -12.48
CA ALA A 193 3.23 -15.62 -11.90
C ALA A 193 2.96 -15.74 -10.40
N LEU A 194 2.37 -16.86 -9.97
CA LEU A 194 2.09 -17.16 -8.57
C LEU A 194 3.40 -17.25 -7.77
N LYS A 195 4.38 -18.02 -8.26
CA LYS A 195 5.69 -18.17 -7.63
C LYS A 195 6.46 -16.85 -7.60
N THR A 196 6.43 -16.08 -8.69
CA THR A 196 7.05 -14.75 -8.77
C THR A 196 6.50 -13.80 -7.70
N GLU A 197 5.18 -13.79 -7.50
CA GLU A 197 4.53 -12.94 -6.50
C GLU A 197 4.80 -13.41 -5.07
N GLU A 198 4.87 -14.72 -4.86
CA GLU A 198 5.24 -15.31 -3.57
C GLU A 198 6.68 -14.94 -3.18
N GLU A 199 7.65 -15.11 -4.06
CA GLU A 199 9.06 -14.76 -3.81
C GLU A 199 9.19 -13.27 -3.41
N LYS A 200 8.44 -12.39 -4.09
CA LYS A 200 8.38 -10.96 -3.74
C LYS A 200 7.75 -10.74 -2.37
N LEU A 201 6.66 -11.43 -2.05
CA LEU A 201 6.01 -11.32 -0.73
C LEU A 201 6.91 -11.83 0.40
N GLN A 202 7.63 -12.93 0.18
CA GLN A 202 8.60 -13.47 1.13
C GLN A 202 9.73 -12.47 1.39
N LEU A 203 10.21 -11.76 0.36
CA LEU A 203 11.20 -10.68 0.53
C LEU A 203 10.64 -9.54 1.39
N GLU A 204 9.40 -9.11 1.16
CA GLU A 204 8.74 -8.10 1.98
C GLU A 204 8.56 -8.55 3.44
N LEU A 205 8.22 -9.83 3.65
CA LEU A 205 8.11 -10.45 4.97
C LEU A 205 9.46 -10.48 5.69
N GLN A 206 10.54 -10.86 5.00
CA GLN A 206 11.91 -10.84 5.55
C GLN A 206 12.34 -9.42 5.93
N ARG A 207 12.11 -8.44 5.04
CA ARG A 207 12.35 -7.02 5.35
C ARG A 207 11.56 -6.59 6.58
N SER A 208 10.30 -6.96 6.68
CA SER A 208 9.46 -6.66 7.85
C SER A 208 9.95 -7.32 9.12
N ARG A 209 10.53 -8.53 9.05
CA ARG A 209 11.13 -9.24 10.19
C ARG A 209 12.44 -8.59 10.63
N ALA A 210 13.32 -8.24 9.69
CA ALA A 210 14.59 -7.58 9.97
C ALA A 210 14.41 -6.20 10.63
N ARG A 211 13.29 -5.52 10.34
CA ARG A 211 12.91 -4.26 10.99
C ARG A 211 12.51 -4.41 12.47
N LYS A 212 12.28 -5.62 13.00
CA LYS A 212 11.75 -5.79 14.36
C LYS A 212 12.82 -5.66 15.45
N LYS A 213 12.79 -4.51 16.11
CA LYS A 213 12.77 -4.42 17.59
C LYS A 213 11.39 -3.86 18.01
N SER A 214 10.47 -4.74 18.43
CA SER A 214 9.29 -4.42 19.27
C SER A 214 8.26 -3.38 18.76
N LEU A 215 7.26 -3.77 17.94
CA LEU A 215 5.97 -3.03 17.86
C LEU A 215 4.76 -3.93 17.51
N PRO A 216 3.59 -3.78 18.17
CA PRO A 216 2.37 -4.55 17.88
C PRO A 216 1.84 -4.45 16.44
N LEU A 217 2.03 -3.31 15.77
CA LEU A 217 1.62 -3.12 14.37
C LEU A 217 2.37 -4.07 13.44
N ALA A 218 3.69 -4.16 13.56
CA ALA A 218 4.52 -5.09 12.79
C ALA A 218 4.17 -6.57 13.05
N ARG A 219 3.49 -6.89 14.18
CA ARG A 219 2.94 -8.23 14.41
C ARG A 219 1.72 -8.50 13.52
N ARG A 220 0.79 -7.54 13.41
CA ARG A 220 -0.39 -7.65 12.54
C ARG A 220 -0.04 -7.72 11.06
N GLU A 221 0.87 -6.86 10.58
CA GLU A 221 1.32 -6.90 9.18
C GLU A 221 1.95 -8.25 8.82
N MET A 222 2.79 -8.77 9.72
CA MET A 222 3.41 -10.08 9.56
C MET A 222 2.37 -11.21 9.55
N ILE A 223 1.32 -11.12 10.38
CA ILE A 223 0.23 -12.12 10.37
C ILE A 223 -0.52 -12.10 9.04
N CYS A 224 -0.88 -10.91 8.53
CA CYS A 224 -1.57 -10.78 7.24
C CYS A 224 -0.75 -11.35 6.09
N MET A 225 0.54 -10.99 6.00
CA MET A 225 1.43 -11.52 4.96
C MET A 225 1.67 -13.03 5.11
N THR A 226 1.86 -13.53 6.33
CA THR A 226 2.09 -14.97 6.58
C THR A 226 0.86 -15.80 6.20
N ARG A 227 -0.36 -15.31 6.48
CA ARG A 227 -1.59 -16.00 6.05
C ARG A 227 -1.68 -16.14 4.53
N ILE A 228 -1.32 -15.09 3.79
CA ILE A 228 -1.26 -15.16 2.33
C ILE A 228 -0.20 -16.17 1.88
N VAL A 229 1.01 -16.16 2.45
CA VAL A 229 2.04 -17.15 2.08
C VAL A 229 1.54 -18.58 2.25
N VAL A 230 0.89 -18.91 3.37
CA VAL A 230 0.36 -20.27 3.62
C VAL A 230 -0.69 -20.69 2.59
N VAL A 231 -1.62 -19.80 2.23
CA VAL A 231 -2.64 -20.10 1.20
C VAL A 231 -1.97 -20.41 -0.15
N PHE A 232 -0.84 -19.77 -0.45
CA PHE A 232 -0.14 -19.90 -1.72
C PHE A 232 0.72 -21.17 -1.76
N GLU A 233 1.41 -21.49 -0.67
CA GLU A 233 2.11 -22.78 -0.50
C GLU A 233 1.12 -23.95 -0.68
N GLN A 234 -0.09 -23.86 -0.10
CA GLN A 234 -1.14 -24.88 -0.27
C GLN A 234 -1.61 -25.05 -1.72
N ILE A 235 -1.65 -23.96 -2.51
CA ILE A 235 -1.97 -24.01 -3.94
C ILE A 235 -0.82 -24.66 -4.73
N GLN A 236 0.43 -24.49 -4.29
CA GLN A 236 1.60 -25.04 -4.96
C GLN A 236 1.92 -26.50 -4.60
N ASP A 237 1.73 -26.92 -3.35
CA ASP A 237 2.06 -28.27 -2.86
C ASP A 237 1.26 -29.39 -3.55
N GLN A 238 0.04 -29.10 -4.01
CA GLN A 238 -0.72 -30.05 -4.81
C GLN A 238 -0.06 -30.32 -6.18
N ARG A 239 0.92 -29.55 -6.64
CA ARG A 239 1.71 -29.89 -7.83
C ARG A 239 2.79 -30.93 -7.55
N LEU A 240 3.40 -30.89 -6.35
CA LEU A 240 4.46 -31.83 -5.96
C LEU A 240 3.92 -33.25 -5.73
N MET A 241 2.64 -33.42 -5.38
CA MET A 241 1.99 -34.74 -5.31
C MET A 241 1.62 -35.34 -6.69
N PHE A 242 1.64 -34.58 -7.79
CA PHE A 242 1.19 -35.04 -9.11
C PHE A 242 2.33 -35.20 -10.14
N HIS A 243 3.58 -35.23 -9.70
CA HIS A 243 4.73 -35.54 -10.58
C HIS A 243 5.64 -36.62 -9.99
N PRO A 244 5.52 -37.88 -10.46
CA PRO A 244 6.67 -38.75 -10.69
C PRO A 244 6.95 -38.77 -12.19
N ASP A 245 8.14 -38.30 -12.58
CA ASP A 245 8.78 -38.46 -13.89
C ASP A 245 7.90 -38.76 -15.11
N MET A 246 7.72 -37.77 -15.99
CA MET A 246 7.64 -38.02 -17.44
C MET A 246 7.91 -36.73 -18.21
N ASN A 247 8.97 -36.78 -19.02
CA ASN A 247 9.30 -35.78 -20.02
C ASN A 247 8.17 -35.64 -21.04
N TYR A 248 8.05 -34.44 -21.61
CA TYR A 248 7.23 -34.11 -22.78
C TYR A 248 5.73 -34.03 -22.51
N PHE A 249 5.21 -32.83 -22.16
CA PHE A 249 4.00 -32.28 -22.80
C PHE A 249 3.89 -30.79 -22.44
N ARG A 250 4.05 -29.97 -23.48
CA ARG A 250 3.66 -28.57 -23.50
C ARG A 250 2.15 -28.57 -23.76
N GLU A 251 1.33 -28.39 -22.74
CA GLU A 251 -0.06 -27.92 -22.91
C GLU A 251 -0.70 -27.46 -21.58
N ASP A 252 -1.41 -26.34 -21.70
CA ASP A 252 -2.00 -25.52 -20.66
C ASP A 252 -3.20 -26.17 -19.96
N HIS A 253 -2.99 -27.10 -19.02
CA HIS A 253 -4.11 -27.65 -18.23
C HIS A 253 -3.90 -27.52 -16.72
N CYS A 254 -4.36 -26.38 -16.19
CA CYS A 254 -4.77 -26.26 -14.79
C CYS A 254 -6.26 -26.65 -14.72
N ASN A 255 -6.52 -27.96 -14.75
CA ASN A 255 -7.84 -28.54 -14.53
C ASN A 255 -8.04 -28.81 -13.04
N THR A 256 -9.10 -28.23 -12.49
CA THR A 256 -9.70 -28.56 -11.19
C THR A 256 -10.04 -30.06 -11.14
N VAL A 257 -9.47 -30.77 -10.18
CA VAL A 257 -9.87 -32.15 -9.82
C VAL A 257 -10.40 -32.11 -8.38
N GLU A 258 -11.70 -32.34 -8.24
CA GLU A 258 -12.37 -32.58 -6.95
C GLU A 258 -11.98 -33.95 -6.40
N ILE A 259 -11.32 -34.04 -5.23
CA ILE A 259 -11.31 -35.26 -4.41
C ILE A 259 -11.23 -34.91 -2.90
N GLY A 260 -12.33 -35.18 -2.19
CA GLY A 260 -12.38 -36.03 -0.99
C GLY A 260 -11.57 -35.73 0.28
N THR A 261 -12.24 -35.07 1.24
CA THR A 261 -12.15 -35.19 2.73
C THR A 261 -10.85 -34.84 3.50
N PRO A 262 -10.99 -34.33 4.75
CA PRO A 262 -10.02 -33.43 5.38
C PRO A 262 -9.38 -34.05 6.64
N THR A 263 -8.09 -34.39 6.59
CA THR A 263 -7.35 -34.79 7.81
C THR A 263 -6.02 -34.07 8.02
N CYS A 264 -5.59 -33.20 7.10
CA CYS A 264 -4.33 -32.45 7.27
C CYS A 264 -4.51 -31.01 7.81
N TRP A 265 -5.74 -30.59 8.13
CA TRP A 265 -6.05 -29.21 8.51
C TRP A 265 -5.64 -28.82 9.94
N ILE A 266 -5.30 -29.78 10.79
CA ILE A 266 -5.12 -29.52 12.24
C ILE A 266 -3.66 -29.24 12.62
N VAL A 267 -2.67 -29.66 11.82
CA VAL A 267 -1.27 -29.60 12.29
C VAL A 267 -0.62 -28.20 12.16
N VAL A 268 -1.16 -27.31 11.31
CA VAL A 268 -0.62 -25.94 11.17
C VAL A 268 -1.28 -24.93 12.13
N GLN A 269 -2.37 -25.31 12.82
CA GLN A 269 -3.05 -24.41 13.77
C GLN A 269 -2.31 -24.23 15.12
N ASN A 270 -1.35 -25.09 15.46
CA ASN A 270 -0.72 -25.12 16.79
C ASN A 270 0.67 -24.46 16.90
N LEU A 271 1.14 -23.72 15.88
CA LEU A 271 2.48 -23.08 15.92
C LEU A 271 2.46 -21.54 15.93
N VAL A 272 1.31 -20.90 16.18
CA VAL A 272 1.22 -19.42 16.24
C VAL A 272 0.59 -18.89 17.53
N PHE A 273 0.23 -19.76 18.47
CA PHE A 273 -0.15 -19.36 19.83
C PHE A 273 0.76 -20.06 20.85
N ASP A 274 1.93 -19.45 21.05
CA ASP A 274 2.55 -19.19 22.35
C ASP A 274 3.43 -17.93 22.24
#